data_AF-A0A8J3NAY3-F1
#
_entry.id   AF-A0A8J3NAY3-F1
#
_cell.length_a   1.000
_cell.length_b   1.000
_cell.length_c   1.000
_cell.angle_alpha   90.00
_cell.angle_beta   90.00
_cell.angle_gamma   90.00
#
_symmetry.space_group_name_H-M   'P 1'
#
loop_
_entity.id
_entity.type
_entity.pdbx_description
1 polymer ?
#
loop_
_entity_poly.entity_id
_entity_poly.type
_entity_poly.pdbx_seq_one_letter_code
_entity_poly.pdbx_strand_id
1 'polypeptide(L)'
;MFRYARGMDPATLLTQARQAAGLTQAAVAAAAGTARPNLSAYEHGRISPTLAVASRILNAAGYELSIAPKVEFREVATYRGLPVEVPNVLPRLPVEKALATVVLPLSLNWSDTGRSFNMRNRRDRAWVYEIVLREGTPNDVLTYIDGALLADLWDELVLPIAVRDAWNPVVTGEPGDREVA
;
A
#
# COMPACT_ATOMS: atom_id res chain seq x y z
N MET A 1 -6.19 6.27 -15.54
CA MET A 1 -4.83 5.97 -16.02
C MET A 1 -4.08 5.26 -14.89
N PHE A 2 -4.20 3.93 -14.83
CA PHE A 2 -3.53 3.11 -13.81
C PHE A 2 -2.03 3.22 -14.00
N ARG A 3 -1.37 3.98 -13.13
CA ARG A 3 0.08 4.04 -13.07
C ARG A 3 0.51 2.73 -12.41
N TYR A 4 0.65 1.67 -13.22
CA TYR A 4 1.39 0.48 -12.85
C TYR A 4 2.65 0.95 -12.12
N ALA A 5 2.88 0.45 -10.91
CA ALA A 5 4.19 0.51 -10.31
C ALA A 5 5.16 0.01 -11.39
N ARG A 6 5.89 0.96 -12.00
CA ARG A 6 7.00 0.73 -12.90
C ARG A 6 7.78 -0.40 -12.26
N GLY A 7 7.94 -1.54 -12.96
CA GLY A 7 8.69 -2.68 -12.45
C GLY A 7 9.93 -2.15 -11.76
N MET A 8 9.97 -2.32 -10.44
CA MET A 8 10.96 -1.68 -9.60
C MET A 8 12.31 -2.27 -9.97
N ASP A 9 13.16 -1.48 -10.62
CA ASP A 9 14.47 -1.94 -11.05
C ASP A 9 15.31 -2.24 -9.79
N PRO A 10 15.84 -3.46 -9.62
CA PRO A 10 16.69 -3.81 -8.48
C PRO A 10 17.84 -2.82 -8.25
N ALA A 11 18.38 -2.21 -9.31
CA ALA A 11 19.40 -1.18 -9.21
C ALA A 11 18.89 0.08 -8.48
N THR A 12 17.63 0.46 -8.74
CA THR A 12 16.98 1.59 -8.06
C THR A 12 16.71 1.32 -6.59
N LEU A 13 16.45 0.07 -6.20
CA LEU A 13 16.22 -0.31 -4.80
C LEU A 13 17.47 -0.14 -3.95
N LEU A 14 18.62 -0.64 -4.41
CA LEU A 14 19.87 -0.52 -3.67
C LEU A 14 20.28 0.96 -3.52
N THR A 15 20.12 1.73 -4.59
CA THR A 15 20.39 3.17 -4.59
C THR A 15 19.48 3.91 -3.59
N GLN A 16 18.18 3.63 -3.61
CA GLN A 16 17.21 4.25 -2.72
C GLN A 16 17.47 3.92 -1.25
N ALA A 17 17.67 2.64 -0.92
CA ALA A 17 17.95 2.19 0.44
C ALA A 17 19.19 2.88 1.00
N ARG A 18 20.28 2.93 0.22
CA ARG A 18 21.52 3.61 0.63
C ARG A 18 21.30 5.11 0.85
N GLN A 19 20.63 5.79 -0.07
CA GLN A 19 20.38 7.23 0.03
C GLN A 19 19.50 7.57 1.23
N ALA A 20 18.45 6.80 1.47
CA ALA A 20 17.57 6.99 2.62
C ALA A 20 18.27 6.70 3.96
N ALA A 21 19.27 5.80 3.97
CA ALA A 21 20.15 5.59 5.12
C ALA A 21 21.26 6.66 5.29
N GLY A 22 21.40 7.60 4.33
CA GLY A 22 22.45 8.62 4.36
C GLY A 22 23.87 8.06 4.17
N LEU A 23 24.02 6.86 3.61
CA LEU A 23 25.31 6.16 3.50
C LEU A 23 25.99 6.40 2.15
N THR A 24 27.32 6.40 2.15
CA THR A 24 28.10 6.39 0.89
C THR A 24 28.18 4.98 0.32
N GLN A 25 28.47 4.85 -0.98
CA GLN A 25 28.71 3.53 -1.59
C GLN A 25 29.85 2.78 -0.88
N ALA A 26 30.91 3.48 -0.46
CA ALA A 26 32.02 2.85 0.23
C ALA A 26 31.60 2.29 1.60
N ALA A 27 30.78 3.04 2.35
CA ALA A 27 30.31 2.62 3.67
C ALA A 27 29.41 1.37 3.58
N VAL A 28 28.40 1.37 2.70
CA VAL A 28 27.54 0.19 2.50
C VAL A 28 28.34 -0.99 1.95
N ALA A 29 29.26 -0.75 1.01
CA ALA A 29 30.06 -1.83 0.44
C ALA A 29 30.92 -2.53 1.51
N ALA A 30 31.57 -1.76 2.38
CA ALA A 30 32.34 -2.29 3.50
C ALA A 30 31.44 -3.09 4.47
N ALA A 31 30.30 -2.54 4.87
CA ALA A 31 29.36 -3.20 5.76
C ALA A 31 28.74 -4.48 5.16
N ALA A 32 28.49 -4.49 3.85
CA ALA A 32 27.93 -5.62 3.13
C ALA A 32 28.98 -6.64 2.66
N GLY A 33 30.27 -6.45 2.96
CA GLY A 33 31.34 -7.34 2.49
C GLY A 33 31.43 -7.45 0.97
N THR A 34 31.27 -6.32 0.27
CA THR A 34 31.42 -6.20 -1.19
C THR A 34 32.40 -5.08 -1.55
N ALA A 35 32.94 -5.12 -2.77
CA ALA A 35 33.80 -4.05 -3.26
C ALA A 35 32.97 -2.85 -3.70
N ARG A 36 33.40 -1.62 -3.40
CA ARG A 36 32.73 -0.38 -3.86
C ARG A 36 32.46 -0.36 -5.38
N PRO A 37 33.39 -0.79 -6.26
CA PRO A 37 33.11 -0.87 -7.70
C PRO A 37 31.97 -1.83 -8.05
N ASN A 38 31.84 -2.95 -7.33
CA ASN A 38 30.74 -3.89 -7.54
C ASN A 38 29.41 -3.29 -7.10
N LEU A 39 29.36 -2.62 -5.94
CA LEU A 39 28.17 -1.91 -5.51
C LEU A 39 27.76 -0.83 -6.52
N SER A 40 28.71 -0.06 -7.05
CA SER A 40 28.43 0.93 -8.08
C SER A 40 27.90 0.28 -9.36
N ALA A 41 28.46 -0.85 -9.79
CA ALA A 41 27.95 -1.58 -10.95
C ALA A 41 26.52 -2.11 -10.74
N TYR A 42 26.18 -2.56 -9.52
CA TYR A 42 24.82 -2.96 -9.15
C TYR A 42 23.86 -1.77 -9.15
N GLU A 43 24.21 -0.64 -8.51
CA GLU A 43 23.37 0.56 -8.44
C GLU A 43 23.07 1.18 -9.81
N HIS A 44 23.93 0.98 -10.80
CA HIS A 44 23.73 1.46 -12.17
C HIS A 44 23.16 0.39 -13.12
N GLY A 45 22.78 -0.79 -12.61
CA GLY A 45 22.20 -1.87 -13.42
C GLY A 45 23.15 -2.50 -14.43
N ARG A 46 24.47 -2.25 -14.33
CA ARG A 46 25.48 -2.85 -15.22
C ARG A 46 25.72 -4.31 -14.91
N ILE A 47 25.53 -4.69 -13.66
CA ILE A 47 25.55 -6.07 -13.18
C ILE A 47 24.29 -6.26 -12.33
N SER A 48 23.57 -7.35 -12.56
CA SER A 48 22.44 -7.72 -11.69
C SER A 48 22.98 -8.51 -10.49
N PRO A 49 22.78 -8.04 -9.24
CA PRO A 49 23.16 -8.82 -8.07
C PRO A 49 22.24 -10.05 -7.93
N THR A 50 22.77 -11.14 -7.36
CA THR A 50 21.90 -12.25 -6.91
C THR A 50 21.02 -11.78 -5.75
N LEU A 51 19.90 -12.48 -5.51
CA LEU A 51 19.01 -12.16 -4.38
C LEU A 51 19.75 -12.13 -3.04
N ALA A 52 20.70 -13.06 -2.84
CA ALA A 52 21.52 -13.12 -1.64
C ALA A 52 22.43 -11.88 -1.48
N VAL A 53 23.03 -11.40 -2.57
CA VAL A 53 23.85 -10.19 -2.56
C VAL A 53 23.00 -8.95 -2.32
N ALA A 54 21.85 -8.84 -2.99
CA ALA A 54 20.92 -7.73 -2.81
C ALA A 54 20.41 -7.66 -1.36
N SER A 55 19.95 -8.78 -0.79
CA SER A 55 19.50 -8.87 0.60
C SER A 55 20.60 -8.44 1.58
N ARG A 56 21.85 -8.89 1.39
CA ARG A 56 22.98 -8.49 2.23
C ARG A 56 23.28 -6.98 2.16
N ILE A 57 23.22 -6.38 0.96
CA ILE A 57 23.43 -4.94 0.78
C ILE A 57 22.30 -4.14 1.45
N LEU A 58 21.05 -4.57 1.29
CA LEU A 58 19.90 -3.93 1.94
C LEU A 58 20.00 -4.02 3.46
N ASN A 59 20.34 -5.19 4.01
CA ASN A 59 20.54 -5.39 5.45
C ASN A 59 21.64 -4.47 6.01
N ALA A 60 22.75 -4.33 5.28
CA ALA A 60 23.83 -3.40 5.66
C ALA A 60 23.41 -1.92 5.63
N ALA A 61 22.37 -1.58 4.86
CA ALA A 61 21.76 -0.25 4.83
C ALA A 61 20.60 -0.09 5.84
N GLY A 62 20.31 -1.12 6.66
CA GLY A 62 19.22 -1.10 7.64
C GLY A 62 17.84 -1.47 7.09
N TYR A 63 17.78 -2.13 5.93
CA TYR A 63 16.54 -2.56 5.27
C TYR A 63 16.45 -4.07 5.17
N GLU A 64 15.26 -4.61 5.43
CA GLU A 64 14.94 -6.02 5.20
C GLU A 64 14.24 -6.19 3.85
N LEU A 65 14.64 -7.21 3.07
CA LEU A 65 13.96 -7.58 1.84
C LEU A 65 12.81 -8.54 2.16
N SER A 66 11.58 -8.09 1.96
CA SER A 66 10.37 -8.87 2.19
C SER A 66 9.52 -9.01 0.93
N ILE A 67 8.66 -10.04 0.91
CA ILE A 67 7.60 -10.17 -0.08
C ILE A 67 6.34 -9.50 0.45
N ALA A 68 5.64 -8.77 -0.41
CA ALA A 68 4.36 -8.15 -0.10
C ALA A 68 3.31 -8.59 -1.13
N PRO A 69 2.06 -8.84 -0.71
CA PRO A 69 0.95 -9.06 -1.63
C PRO A 69 0.80 -7.87 -2.59
N LYS A 70 0.59 -8.15 -3.87
CA LYS A 70 0.26 -7.13 -4.84
C LYS A 70 -1.24 -6.81 -4.74
N VAL A 71 -1.56 -5.58 -4.35
CA VAL A 71 -2.94 -5.10 -4.30
C VAL A 71 -3.43 -4.84 -5.71
N GLU A 72 -4.43 -5.62 -6.13
CA GLU A 72 -5.14 -5.47 -7.40
C GLU A 72 -6.62 -5.31 -7.12
N PHE A 73 -7.28 -4.47 -7.91
CA PHE A 73 -8.70 -4.20 -7.76
C PHE A 73 -9.48 -4.93 -8.84
N ARG A 74 -10.62 -5.50 -8.42
CA ARG A 74 -11.60 -6.12 -9.30
C ARG A 74 -12.93 -5.42 -9.13
N GLU A 75 -13.68 -5.28 -10.22
CA GLU A 75 -15.06 -4.83 -10.17
C GLU A 75 -15.95 -5.98 -9.70
N VAL A 76 -16.73 -5.75 -8.64
CA VAL A 76 -17.74 -6.68 -8.15
C VAL A 76 -19.10 -6.14 -8.55
N ALA A 77 -19.82 -6.88 -9.39
CA ALA A 77 -21.17 -6.54 -9.81
C ALA A 77 -22.11 -6.56 -8.60
N THR A 78 -22.87 -5.48 -8.44
CA THR A 78 -23.88 -5.40 -7.38
C THR A 78 -25.26 -5.63 -7.97
N TYR A 79 -26.15 -6.31 -7.23
CA TYR A 79 -27.46 -6.74 -7.72
C TYR A 79 -28.35 -5.58 -8.23
N ARG A 80 -28.14 -4.34 -7.73
CA ARG A 80 -28.96 -3.15 -8.05
C ARG A 80 -28.19 -1.81 -7.98
N GLY A 81 -26.87 -1.82 -8.17
CA GLY A 81 -26.06 -0.61 -7.99
C GLY A 81 -24.93 -0.48 -9.01
N LEU A 82 -24.10 0.54 -8.81
CA LEU A 82 -22.83 0.64 -9.53
C LEU A 82 -21.91 -0.52 -9.10
N PRO A 83 -21.02 -0.97 -9.99
CA PRO A 83 -19.97 -1.91 -9.60
C PRO A 83 -19.14 -1.31 -8.47
N VAL A 84 -18.73 -2.16 -7.53
CA VAL A 84 -17.83 -1.76 -6.44
C VAL A 84 -16.44 -2.31 -6.75
N GLU A 85 -15.43 -1.45 -6.74
CA GLU A 85 -14.04 -1.89 -6.87
C GLU A 85 -13.52 -2.38 -5.51
N VAL A 86 -13.16 -3.67 -5.45
CA VAL A 86 -12.71 -4.32 -4.21
C VAL A 86 -11.28 -4.83 -4.41
N PRO A 87 -10.36 -4.61 -3.46
CA PRO A 87 -9.01 -5.16 -3.56
C PRO A 87 -9.00 -6.67 -3.33
N ASN A 88 -8.05 -7.37 -3.95
CA ASN A 88 -7.78 -8.80 -3.71
C ASN A 88 -7.21 -9.09 -2.30
N VAL A 89 -6.60 -8.08 -1.66
CA VAL A 89 -6.05 -8.12 -0.31
C VAL A 89 -6.15 -6.73 0.31
N LEU A 90 -6.43 -6.66 1.62
CA LEU A 90 -6.53 -5.36 2.28
C LEU A 90 -5.18 -4.62 2.23
N PRO A 91 -5.17 -3.33 1.83
CA PRO A 91 -3.95 -2.53 1.83
C PRO A 91 -3.43 -2.30 3.26
N ARG A 92 -2.12 -2.17 3.41
CA ARG A 92 -1.47 -1.77 4.67
C ARG A 92 -0.84 -0.41 4.48
N LEU A 93 -1.22 0.55 5.31
CA LEU A 93 -0.62 1.88 5.27
C LEU A 93 0.47 2.00 6.32
N PRO A 94 1.53 2.77 6.05
CA PRO A 94 2.44 3.24 7.10
C PRO A 94 1.64 3.91 8.22
N VAL A 95 2.03 3.67 9.47
CA VAL A 95 1.28 4.12 10.66
C VAL A 95 1.05 5.63 10.65
N GLU A 96 2.03 6.40 10.20
CA GLU A 96 1.97 7.85 10.06
C GLU A 96 0.90 8.32 9.07
N LYS A 97 0.61 7.53 8.03
CA LYS A 97 -0.48 7.80 7.07
C LYS A 97 -1.82 7.30 7.59
N ALA A 98 -1.85 6.06 8.12
CA ALA A 98 -3.05 5.43 8.65
C ALA A 98 -3.69 6.27 9.78
N LEU A 99 -2.87 7.01 10.53
CA LEU A 99 -3.26 7.80 11.70
C LEU A 99 -3.07 9.31 11.51
N ALA A 100 -2.91 9.76 10.26
CA ALA A 100 -2.74 11.18 9.92
C ALA A 100 -4.02 12.00 10.18
N THR A 101 -3.87 13.31 10.24
CA THR A 101 -4.99 14.21 9.98
C THR A 101 -5.09 14.39 8.46
N VAL A 102 -6.26 14.12 7.88
CA VAL A 102 -6.48 14.14 6.42
C VAL A 102 -7.58 15.11 6.04
N VAL A 103 -7.54 15.60 4.80
CA VAL A 103 -8.62 16.36 4.17
C VAL A 103 -9.02 15.59 2.92
N LEU A 104 -10.30 15.25 2.80
CA LEU A 104 -10.78 14.51 1.64
C LEU A 104 -10.87 15.43 0.41
N PRO A 105 -10.55 14.92 -0.80
CA PRO A 105 -10.71 15.66 -2.03
C PRO A 105 -12.19 15.97 -2.27
N LEU A 106 -12.46 16.99 -3.09
CA LEU A 106 -13.83 17.40 -3.45
C LEU A 106 -14.65 16.24 -4.02
N SER A 107 -14.02 15.31 -4.75
CA SER A 107 -14.67 14.11 -5.29
C SER A 107 -15.22 13.15 -4.24
N LEU A 108 -14.79 13.27 -2.98
CA LEU A 108 -15.28 12.46 -1.86
C LEU A 108 -16.04 13.28 -0.82
N ASN A 109 -15.89 14.61 -0.82
CA ASN A 109 -16.55 15.49 0.15
C ASN A 109 -17.07 16.76 -0.53
N TRP A 110 -18.29 16.64 -1.08
CA TRP A 110 -18.88 17.61 -1.99
C TRP A 110 -19.56 18.75 -1.21
N SER A 111 -19.86 18.55 0.08
CA SER A 111 -20.62 19.49 0.92
C SER A 111 -19.78 20.32 1.91
N ASP A 112 -18.59 19.85 2.30
CA ASP A 112 -17.77 20.51 3.33
C ASP A 112 -16.28 20.50 2.94
N THR A 113 -15.96 21.27 1.91
CA THR A 113 -14.62 21.35 1.33
C THR A 113 -13.63 21.95 2.33
N GLY A 114 -12.70 21.14 2.80
CA GLY A 114 -11.65 21.57 3.73
C GLY A 114 -11.82 21.07 5.17
N ARG A 115 -12.89 20.32 5.48
CA ARG A 115 -12.97 19.61 6.76
C ARG A 115 -11.78 18.65 6.90
N SER A 116 -11.09 18.80 8.03
CA SER A 116 -10.03 17.87 8.44
C SER A 116 -10.61 16.75 9.30
N PHE A 117 -10.12 15.54 9.10
CA PHE A 117 -10.48 14.34 9.84
C PHE A 117 -9.24 13.82 10.54
N ASN A 118 -9.33 13.62 11.86
CA ASN A 118 -8.23 13.04 12.62
C ASN A 118 -8.37 11.51 12.61
N MET A 119 -7.55 10.81 11.82
CA MET A 119 -7.68 9.36 11.67
C MET A 119 -7.33 8.56 12.94
N ARG A 120 -6.77 9.20 13.98
CA ARG A 120 -6.63 8.62 15.32
C ARG A 120 -7.99 8.51 16.02
N ASN A 121 -8.89 9.45 15.77
CA ASN A 121 -10.25 9.41 16.30
C ASN A 121 -11.04 8.31 15.55
N ARG A 122 -11.57 7.35 16.32
CA ARG A 122 -12.29 6.19 15.77
C ARG A 122 -13.50 6.59 14.93
N ARG A 123 -14.24 7.63 15.34
CA ARG A 123 -15.44 8.10 14.62
C ARG A 123 -15.08 8.81 13.33
N ASP A 124 -14.08 9.69 13.36
CA ASP A 124 -13.59 10.34 12.13
C ASP A 124 -13.08 9.30 11.12
N ARG A 125 -12.34 8.30 11.61
CA ARG A 125 -11.85 7.20 10.76
C ARG A 125 -12.99 6.37 10.18
N ALA A 126 -13.99 5.99 10.98
CA ALA A 126 -15.16 5.27 10.50
C ALA A 126 -15.89 6.05 9.39
N TRP A 127 -16.09 7.36 9.58
CA TRP A 127 -16.69 8.23 8.58
C TRP A 127 -15.90 8.28 7.28
N VAL A 128 -14.58 8.50 7.37
CA VAL A 128 -13.71 8.50 6.18
C VAL A 128 -13.77 7.15 5.46
N TYR A 129 -13.78 6.04 6.20
CA TYR A 129 -13.83 4.71 5.62
C TYR A 129 -15.18 4.48 4.92
N GLU A 130 -16.30 4.84 5.54
CA GLU A 130 -17.62 4.74 4.91
C GLU A 130 -17.72 5.53 3.60
N ILE A 131 -17.15 6.74 3.55
CA ILE A 131 -17.10 7.57 2.34
C ILE A 131 -16.26 6.87 1.27
N VAL A 132 -15.04 6.46 1.61
CA VAL A 132 -14.10 5.86 0.65
C VAL A 132 -14.60 4.51 0.12
N LEU A 133 -15.20 3.67 0.96
CA LEU A 133 -15.74 2.39 0.51
C LEU A 133 -16.98 2.55 -0.39
N ARG A 134 -17.73 3.63 -0.25
CA ARG A 134 -18.95 3.89 -1.02
C ARG A 134 -18.68 4.62 -2.35
N GLU A 135 -17.75 5.56 -2.33
CA GLU A 135 -17.59 6.57 -3.41
C GLU A 135 -16.13 6.65 -3.91
N GLY A 136 -15.20 5.98 -3.24
CA GLY A 136 -13.77 6.07 -3.55
C GLY A 136 -13.34 5.24 -4.74
N THR A 137 -12.30 5.74 -5.40
CA THR A 137 -11.54 5.01 -6.41
C THR A 137 -10.50 4.09 -5.75
N PRO A 138 -9.89 3.15 -6.50
CA PRO A 138 -8.74 2.38 -6.03
C PRO A 138 -7.62 3.23 -5.44
N ASN A 139 -7.39 4.42 -6.00
CA ASN A 139 -6.39 5.34 -5.47
C ASN A 139 -6.79 5.89 -4.11
N ASP A 140 -8.07 6.19 -3.88
CA ASP A 140 -8.57 6.66 -2.59
C ASP A 140 -8.47 5.56 -1.54
N VAL A 141 -8.80 4.32 -1.90
CA VAL A 141 -8.60 3.14 -1.04
C VAL A 141 -7.13 3.02 -0.62
N LEU A 142 -6.20 3.06 -1.58
CA LEU A 142 -4.75 3.00 -1.31
C LEU A 142 -4.21 4.22 -0.56
N THR A 143 -4.97 5.31 -0.48
CA THR A 143 -4.55 6.54 0.21
C THR A 143 -5.06 6.57 1.65
N TYR A 144 -6.30 6.14 1.89
CA TYR A 144 -6.99 6.37 3.17
C TYR A 144 -7.27 5.10 3.98
N ILE A 145 -7.36 3.93 3.35
CA ILE A 145 -7.78 2.69 4.03
C ILE A 145 -6.57 1.90 4.50
N ASP A 146 -6.49 1.66 5.82
CA ASP A 146 -5.61 0.65 6.40
C ASP A 146 -6.42 -0.60 6.75
N GLY A 147 -5.99 -1.75 6.25
CA GLY A 147 -6.73 -3.00 6.31
C GLY A 147 -7.01 -3.53 7.71
N ALA A 148 -6.07 -3.37 8.65
CA ALA A 148 -6.30 -3.87 10.02
C ALA A 148 -7.23 -2.93 10.78
N LEU A 149 -7.10 -1.61 10.56
CA LEU A 149 -8.04 -0.65 11.13
C LEU A 149 -9.44 -0.78 10.51
N LEU A 150 -9.54 -1.18 9.25
CA LEU A 150 -10.81 -1.46 8.59
C LEU A 150 -11.45 -2.70 9.16
N ALA A 151 -10.70 -3.80 9.29
CA ALA A 151 -11.19 -5.04 9.87
C ALA A 151 -11.65 -4.85 11.33
N ASP A 152 -10.88 -4.11 12.12
CA ASP A 152 -11.24 -3.74 13.50
C ASP A 152 -12.49 -2.84 13.59
N LEU A 153 -12.79 -2.05 12.55
CA LEU A 153 -13.97 -1.19 12.48
C LEU A 153 -15.17 -1.85 11.80
N TRP A 154 -15.01 -3.02 11.19
CA TRP A 154 -15.90 -3.51 10.13
C TRP A 154 -17.37 -3.61 10.57
N ASP A 155 -17.62 -4.10 11.77
CA ASP A 155 -18.97 -4.29 12.30
C ASP A 155 -19.64 -2.97 12.73
N GLU A 156 -18.86 -1.90 12.93
CA GLU A 156 -19.36 -0.57 13.30
C GLU A 156 -19.73 0.30 12.09
N LEU A 157 -19.22 -0.03 10.88
CA LEU A 157 -19.43 0.80 9.69
C LEU A 157 -20.88 0.74 9.18
N VAL A 158 -21.43 1.88 8.82
CA VAL A 158 -22.76 1.97 8.19
C VAL A 158 -22.60 2.03 6.67
N LEU A 159 -22.65 0.85 6.04
CA LEU A 159 -22.47 0.67 4.60
C LEU A 159 -23.75 0.20 3.92
N PRO A 160 -24.02 0.61 2.65
CA PRO A 160 -25.02 -0.06 1.82
C PRO A 160 -24.73 -1.56 1.74
N ILE A 161 -25.78 -2.39 1.79
CA ILE A 161 -25.64 -3.85 1.84
C ILE A 161 -24.78 -4.40 0.70
N ALA A 162 -24.93 -3.86 -0.51
CA ALA A 162 -24.13 -4.26 -1.67
C ALA A 162 -22.62 -3.98 -1.51
N VAL A 163 -22.25 -2.87 -0.87
CA VAL A 163 -20.84 -2.55 -0.58
C VAL A 163 -20.31 -3.47 0.51
N ARG A 164 -21.11 -3.68 1.57
CA ARG A 164 -20.76 -4.60 2.66
C ARG A 164 -20.53 -6.00 2.13
N ASP A 165 -21.45 -6.56 1.34
CA ASP A 165 -21.34 -7.90 0.77
C ASP A 165 -20.12 -8.05 -0.16
N ALA A 166 -19.86 -7.04 -1.00
CA ALA A 166 -18.73 -7.07 -1.93
C ALA A 166 -17.36 -7.07 -1.21
N TRP A 167 -17.24 -6.30 -0.12
CA TRP A 167 -16.00 -6.20 0.66
C TRP A 167 -15.85 -7.27 1.74
N ASN A 168 -16.95 -7.90 2.19
CA ASN A 168 -16.93 -8.84 3.31
C ASN A 168 -15.89 -9.97 3.16
N PRO A 169 -15.72 -10.60 1.98
CA PRO A 169 -14.73 -11.68 1.85
C PRO A 169 -13.30 -11.22 2.13
N VAL A 170 -12.88 -10.08 1.57
CA VAL A 170 -11.51 -9.57 1.76
C VAL A 170 -11.30 -9.02 3.17
N VAL A 171 -12.35 -8.52 3.84
CA VAL A 171 -12.24 -7.99 5.20
C VAL A 171 -12.19 -9.09 6.25
N THR A 172 -13.00 -10.14 6.10
CA THR A 172 -13.07 -11.26 7.04
C THR A 172 -12.01 -12.35 6.79
N GLY A 173 -11.30 -12.26 5.67
CA GLY A 173 -10.30 -13.25 5.28
C GLY A 173 -10.91 -14.54 4.71
N GLU A 174 -12.20 -14.52 4.38
CA GLU A 174 -12.78 -15.58 3.57
C GLU A 174 -12.09 -15.57 2.20
N PRO A 175 -11.64 -16.73 1.70
CA PRO A 175 -11.04 -16.80 0.37
C PRO A 175 -12.11 -16.41 -0.65
N GLY A 176 -12.12 -15.13 -1.05
CA GLY A 176 -12.91 -14.66 -2.18
C GLY A 176 -12.50 -15.48 -3.38
N ASP A 177 -13.47 -16.20 -3.97
CA ASP A 177 -13.33 -17.17 -5.05
C ASP A 177 -11.99 -17.04 -5.78
N ARG A 178 -10.99 -17.78 -5.28
CA ARG A 178 -9.78 -18.03 -6.05
C ARG A 178 -10.26 -18.92 -7.18
N GLU A 179 -10.61 -18.30 -8.30
CA GLU A 179 -10.79 -19.01 -9.54
C GLU A 179 -9.50 -19.80 -9.76
N VAL A 180 -9.59 -21.09 -9.53
CA VAL A 180 -8.55 -22.07 -9.84
C VAL A 180 -8.46 -22.14 -11.36
N ALA A 181 -7.57 -21.35 -11.94
CA ALA A 181 -7.07 -21.54 -13.30
C ALA A 181 -5.67 -20.94 -13.46
#